data_AF-A0A9W8HQ34-F1
#
_entry.id   AF-A0A9W8HQ34-F1
#
_cell.length_a   1.000
_cell.length_b   1.000
_cell.length_c   1.000
_cell.angle_alpha   90.00
_cell.angle_beta   90.00
_cell.angle_gamma   90.00
#
_symmetry.space_group_name_H-M   'P 1'
#
loop_
_entity.id
_entity.type
_entity.pdbx_description
1 polymer ?
#
loop_
_entity_poly.entity_id
_entity_poly.type
_entity_poly.pdbx_seq_one_letter_code
_entity_poly.pdbx_strand_id
1 'polypeptide(L)'
;MGLATLLGDGMLVERSAGLADEYCRKLAQAMVVSCIGLDAAVLGFAMGALGKAMHISSAAEMLHGAGSFLKGCLLDCVVPLLDADAGCALTDALLNEESILRDRVQSLLEGILAANNSVTDLVEQHTLCDEDVVPLVYASISAMFCSGEILSSGIGANLFESIRRSSRSFLRIVFEAHVSQRLWILEEILASLARLQACKRAQSMHHIAGGKSVQFTTVLLLQLLQTTAKSPEDLSAGFEGSDHSAKECRMLLQRHKKAVSAAASSTDFAIRYLIGRCTRRDGKATPIETEYRALLEAFINDCTVLLGHPQWPAAELVVRVYSYHILEILDEDKSDIAMKNMALEGAAQIASHIAHQSSASDSGADKRSDDKGL
;
A
#
# COMPACT_ATOMS: atom_id res chain seq x y z
N MET A 1 27.39 16.89 10.33
CA MET A 1 26.07 17.34 9.83
C MET A 1 25.43 16.13 9.17
N GLY A 2 24.23 15.73 9.56
CA GLY A 2 23.59 14.50 9.05
C GLY A 2 23.01 14.71 7.65
N LEU A 3 22.83 13.62 6.89
CA LEU A 3 22.23 13.65 5.55
C LEU A 3 20.84 14.30 5.55
N ALA A 4 20.02 14.00 6.56
CA ALA A 4 18.70 14.62 6.77
C ALA A 4 18.76 16.15 6.89
N THR A 5 19.73 16.68 7.65
CA THR A 5 19.90 18.13 7.83
C THR A 5 20.36 18.81 6.54
N LEU A 6 21.19 18.12 5.74
CA LEU A 6 21.64 18.63 4.45
C LEU A 6 20.47 18.64 3.45
N LEU A 7 19.71 17.55 3.34
CA LEU A 7 18.55 17.47 2.44
C LEU A 7 17.38 18.37 2.89
N GLY A 8 17.17 18.61 4.18
CA GLY A 8 16.12 19.49 4.68
C GLY A 8 16.50 20.97 4.64
N ASP A 9 17.33 21.41 5.59
CA ASP A 9 17.66 22.83 5.78
C ASP A 9 18.54 23.37 4.65
N GLY A 10 19.45 22.53 4.12
CA GLY A 10 20.35 22.90 3.02
C GLY A 10 19.62 23.16 1.71
N MET A 11 18.57 22.38 1.39
CA MET A 11 17.75 22.59 0.19
C MET A 11 16.94 23.90 0.25
N LEU A 12 16.54 24.35 1.44
CA LEU A 12 15.78 25.60 1.60
C LEU A 12 16.66 26.85 1.47
N VAL A 13 17.91 26.80 1.96
CA VAL A 13 18.85 27.93 1.93
C VAL A 13 19.45 28.14 0.53
N GLU A 14 19.85 27.07 -0.14
CA GLU A 14 20.52 27.13 -1.45
C GLU A 14 19.56 27.34 -2.64
N ARG A 15 18.24 27.23 -2.42
CA ARG A 15 17.18 27.63 -3.38
C ARG A 15 17.35 29.07 -3.89
N SER A 16 18.02 29.93 -3.13
CA SER A 16 18.17 31.36 -3.44
C SER A 16 19.50 31.76 -4.09
N ALA A 17 20.53 30.89 -4.09
CA ALA A 17 21.90 31.26 -4.45
C ALA A 17 22.60 30.37 -5.51
N GLY A 18 21.96 29.26 -5.95
CA GLY A 18 22.63 28.25 -6.79
C GLY A 18 23.51 27.32 -5.96
N LEU A 19 23.55 26.03 -6.31
CA LEU A 19 24.24 25.02 -5.49
C LEU A 19 25.77 25.28 -5.44
N ALA A 20 26.31 25.58 -4.27
CA ALA A 20 27.76 25.72 -4.09
C ALA A 20 28.46 24.35 -4.22
N ASP A 21 29.60 24.29 -4.94
CA ASP A 21 30.39 23.06 -5.12
C ASP A 21 30.80 22.40 -3.78
N GLU A 22 30.98 23.20 -2.73
CA GLU A 22 31.24 22.71 -1.37
C GLU A 22 30.03 21.97 -0.77
N TYR A 23 28.81 22.44 -1.04
CA TYR A 23 27.57 21.79 -0.59
C TYR A 23 27.37 20.45 -1.31
N CYS A 24 27.56 20.41 -2.63
CA CYS A 24 27.53 19.16 -3.42
C CYS A 24 28.50 18.12 -2.86
N ARG A 25 29.73 18.52 -2.51
CA ARG A 25 30.74 17.63 -1.93
C ARG A 25 30.34 17.10 -0.55
N LYS A 26 29.81 17.96 0.33
CA LYS A 26 29.32 17.56 1.66
C LYS A 26 28.13 16.60 1.55
N LEU A 27 27.20 16.88 0.65
CA LEU A 27 26.05 16.03 0.37
C LEU A 27 26.49 14.66 -0.15
N ALA A 28 27.39 14.61 -1.13
CA ALA A 28 27.93 13.36 -1.66
C ALA A 28 28.65 12.54 -0.58
N GLN A 29 29.43 13.16 0.30
CA GLN A 29 30.07 12.48 1.43
C GLN A 29 29.05 11.92 2.42
N ALA A 30 28.02 12.70 2.77
CA ALA A 30 26.95 12.24 3.65
C ALA A 30 26.19 11.04 3.05
N MET A 31 25.93 11.04 1.73
CA MET A 31 25.33 9.90 1.04
C MET A 31 26.18 8.64 1.14
N VAL A 32 27.52 8.74 0.95
CA VAL A 32 28.42 7.59 1.10
C VAL A 32 28.38 7.01 2.51
N VAL A 33 28.42 7.88 3.53
CA VAL A 33 28.33 7.44 4.93
C VAL A 33 26.97 6.76 5.19
N SER A 34 25.89 7.29 4.62
CA SER A 34 24.58 6.66 4.72
C SER A 34 24.49 5.31 4.02
N CYS A 35 25.16 5.11 2.87
CA CYS A 35 25.25 3.79 2.23
C CYS A 35 25.90 2.76 3.16
N ILE A 36 27.00 3.11 3.84
CA ILE A 36 27.65 2.22 4.81
C ILE A 36 26.69 1.87 5.97
N GLY A 37 25.92 2.85 6.44
CA GLY A 37 24.87 2.63 7.45
C GLY A 37 23.76 1.69 6.96
N LEU A 38 23.36 1.78 5.69
CA LEU A 38 22.36 0.91 5.07
C LEU A 38 22.90 -0.52 4.92
N ASP A 39 24.15 -0.69 4.50
CA ASP A 39 24.80 -2.01 4.44
C ASP A 39 24.87 -2.67 5.82
N ALA A 40 25.20 -1.90 6.86
CA ALA A 40 25.17 -2.38 8.24
C ALA A 40 23.75 -2.76 8.69
N ALA A 41 22.73 -1.98 8.31
CA ALA A 41 21.33 -2.30 8.60
C ALA A 41 20.88 -3.59 7.89
N VAL A 42 21.22 -3.76 6.60
CA VAL A 42 20.95 -4.98 5.82
C VAL A 42 21.55 -6.20 6.51
N LEU A 43 22.81 -6.11 6.93
CA LEU A 43 23.48 -7.19 7.66
C LEU A 43 22.79 -7.47 9.00
N GLY A 44 22.40 -6.42 9.73
CA GLY A 44 21.68 -6.56 10.99
C GLY A 44 20.34 -7.30 10.83
N PHE A 45 19.55 -6.93 9.82
CA PHE A 45 18.29 -7.61 9.52
C PHE A 45 18.51 -9.07 9.09
N ALA A 46 19.49 -9.34 8.22
CA ALA A 46 19.80 -10.70 7.77
C ALA A 46 20.30 -11.59 8.93
N MET A 47 21.10 -11.04 9.83
CA MET A 47 21.52 -11.75 11.05
C MET A 47 20.35 -12.03 11.99
N GLY A 48 19.41 -11.09 12.11
CA GLY A 48 18.15 -11.29 12.83
C GLY A 48 17.33 -12.44 12.25
N ALA A 49 17.23 -12.50 10.91
CA ALA A 49 16.45 -13.52 10.21
C ALA A 49 17.04 -14.93 10.37
N LEU A 50 18.36 -15.05 10.51
CA LEU A 50 19.04 -16.35 10.69
C LEU A 50 18.86 -16.95 12.10
N GLY A 51 18.41 -16.18 13.09
CA GLY A 51 17.84 -16.64 14.38
C GLY A 51 18.71 -17.50 15.32
N LYS A 52 19.91 -17.96 14.92
CA LYS A 52 20.61 -19.07 15.63
C LYS A 52 21.83 -18.71 16.47
N ALA A 53 22.32 -17.46 16.47
CA ALA A 53 23.68 -17.20 17.00
C ALA A 53 23.88 -15.95 17.87
N MET A 54 22.85 -15.16 18.22
CA MET A 54 23.06 -13.92 18.96
C MET A 54 22.39 -13.88 20.33
N HIS A 55 23.11 -13.31 21.31
CA HIS A 55 22.53 -12.92 22.59
C HIS A 55 21.33 -12.01 22.34
N ILE A 56 20.16 -12.42 22.85
CA ILE A 56 18.84 -11.83 22.59
C ILE A 56 18.81 -10.30 22.80
N SER A 57 19.56 -9.79 23.79
CA SER A 57 19.61 -8.34 24.10
C SER A 57 20.39 -7.52 23.07
N SER A 58 21.52 -8.02 22.57
CA SER A 58 22.34 -7.28 21.59
C SER A 58 21.72 -7.31 20.20
N ALA A 59 21.00 -8.40 19.87
CA ALA A 59 20.25 -8.50 18.64
C ALA A 59 19.09 -7.48 18.59
N ALA A 60 18.37 -7.29 19.70
CA ALA A 60 17.26 -6.34 19.77
C ALA A 60 17.72 -4.89 19.57
N GLU A 61 18.79 -4.46 20.25
CA GLU A 61 19.34 -3.10 20.08
C GLU A 61 19.83 -2.84 18.66
N MET A 62 20.46 -3.84 18.04
CA MET A 62 20.92 -3.76 16.66
C MET A 62 19.74 -3.63 15.68
N LEU A 63 18.68 -4.42 15.85
CA LEU A 63 17.49 -4.35 15.01
C LEU A 63 16.76 -3.02 15.17
N HIS A 64 16.63 -2.53 16.41
CA HIS A 64 16.07 -1.21 16.70
C HIS A 64 16.87 -0.10 16.01
N GLY A 65 18.20 -0.12 16.14
CA GLY A 65 19.09 0.85 15.50
C GLY A 65 19.00 0.80 13.97
N ALA A 66 19.02 -0.40 13.38
CA ALA A 66 18.87 -0.60 11.94
C ALA A 66 17.50 -0.12 11.42
N GLY A 67 16.42 -0.44 12.14
CA GLY A 67 15.06 0.02 11.82
C GLY A 67 14.92 1.54 11.92
N SER A 68 15.44 2.16 12.97
CA SER A 68 15.45 3.61 13.15
C SER A 68 16.23 4.31 12.03
N PHE A 69 17.37 3.75 11.62
CA PHE A 69 18.16 4.29 10.53
C PHE A 69 17.45 4.17 9.17
N LEU A 70 16.85 3.02 8.87
CA LEU A 70 16.03 2.83 7.66
C LEU A 70 14.84 3.78 7.62
N LYS A 71 14.12 3.94 8.74
CA LYS A 71 13.04 4.91 8.91
C LYS A 71 13.51 6.33 8.55
N GLY A 72 14.64 6.76 9.09
CA GLY A 72 15.23 8.07 8.78
C GLY A 72 15.59 8.21 7.30
N CYS A 73 16.14 7.17 6.66
CA CYS A 73 16.43 7.20 5.22
C CYS A 73 15.15 7.31 4.37
N LEU A 74 14.10 6.58 4.73
CA LEU A 74 12.81 6.64 4.02
C LEU A 74 12.15 8.02 4.17
N LEU A 75 12.13 8.59 5.38
CA LEU A 75 11.45 9.88 5.62
C LEU A 75 12.28 11.08 5.22
N ASP A 76 13.57 11.09 5.56
CA ASP A 76 14.41 12.29 5.44
C ASP A 76 15.28 12.29 4.17
N CYS A 77 15.32 11.18 3.43
CA CYS A 77 16.03 11.11 2.15
C CYS A 77 15.09 10.86 0.97
N VAL A 78 14.25 9.81 1.02
CA VAL A 78 13.37 9.48 -0.11
C VAL A 78 12.29 10.54 -0.33
N VAL A 79 11.61 11.00 0.74
CA VAL A 79 10.56 12.02 0.63
C VAL A 79 11.10 13.34 0.05
N PRO A 80 12.17 13.97 0.57
CA PRO A 80 12.62 15.26 0.06
C PRO A 80 13.21 15.19 -1.34
N LEU A 81 13.87 14.08 -1.70
CA LEU A 81 14.36 13.86 -3.06
C LEU A 81 13.20 13.79 -4.06
N LEU A 82 12.09 13.15 -3.68
CA LEU A 82 10.90 13.06 -4.52
C LEU A 82 10.08 14.35 -4.55
N ASP A 83 10.00 15.08 -3.45
CA ASP A 83 9.27 16.35 -3.36
C ASP A 83 10.07 17.55 -3.90
N ALA A 84 11.25 17.33 -4.48
CA ALA A 84 12.05 18.39 -5.09
C ALA A 84 11.35 19.00 -6.32
N ASP A 85 11.18 20.32 -6.32
CA ASP A 85 10.52 21.08 -7.39
C ASP A 85 11.28 21.03 -8.73
N ALA A 86 10.54 21.18 -9.83
CA ALA A 86 11.10 21.26 -11.18
C ALA A 86 11.95 22.53 -11.34
N GLY A 87 13.18 22.38 -11.83
CA GLY A 87 14.10 23.50 -12.04
C GLY A 87 14.79 24.03 -10.79
N CYS A 88 14.77 23.28 -9.67
CA CYS A 88 15.69 23.58 -8.56
C CYS A 88 17.11 23.10 -8.91
N ALA A 89 18.12 23.81 -8.38
CA ALA A 89 19.52 23.52 -8.66
C ALA A 89 19.95 22.08 -8.27
N LEU A 90 19.26 21.44 -7.32
CA LEU A 90 19.48 20.02 -7.00
C LEU A 90 18.96 19.10 -8.10
N THR A 91 17.75 19.35 -8.60
CA THR A 91 17.15 18.60 -9.71
C THR A 91 18.02 18.72 -10.96
N ASP A 92 18.52 19.92 -11.27
CA ASP A 92 19.41 20.15 -12.42
C ASP A 92 20.76 19.44 -12.25
N ALA A 93 21.34 19.47 -11.03
CA ALA A 93 22.56 18.76 -10.72
C ALA A 93 22.39 17.22 -10.78
N LEU A 94 21.22 16.70 -10.41
CA LEU A 94 20.91 15.29 -10.52
C LEU A 94 20.72 14.86 -11.97
N LEU A 95 20.02 15.67 -12.78
CA LEU A 95 19.77 15.36 -14.19
C LEU A 95 21.03 15.41 -15.06
N ASN A 96 22.06 16.15 -14.65
CA ASN A 96 23.33 16.19 -15.37
C ASN A 96 24.06 14.83 -15.35
N GLU A 97 24.36 14.27 -16.52
CA GLU A 97 24.95 12.92 -16.66
C GLU A 97 26.37 12.81 -16.10
N GLU A 98 27.11 13.91 -16.02
CA GLU A 98 28.50 13.92 -15.49
C GLU A 98 28.56 14.14 -13.97
N SER A 99 27.42 14.22 -13.28
CA SER A 99 27.39 14.58 -11.87
C SER A 99 27.68 13.39 -10.95
N ILE A 100 28.64 13.59 -10.05
CA ILE A 100 28.95 12.62 -8.98
C ILE A 100 27.71 12.40 -8.08
N LEU A 101 26.82 13.39 -7.96
CA LEU A 101 25.61 13.31 -7.14
C LEU A 101 24.61 12.30 -7.67
N ARG A 102 24.47 12.17 -9.01
CA ARG A 102 23.60 11.20 -9.65
C ARG A 102 23.93 9.77 -9.23
N ASP A 103 25.19 9.38 -9.38
CA ASP A 103 25.65 8.03 -9.01
C ASP A 103 25.47 7.78 -7.51
N ARG A 104 25.74 8.79 -6.68
CA ARG A 104 25.61 8.67 -5.21
C ARG A 104 24.16 8.54 -4.76
N VAL A 105 23.23 9.28 -5.37
CA VAL A 105 21.79 9.11 -5.11
C VAL A 105 21.32 7.73 -5.55
N GLN A 106 21.76 7.25 -6.72
CA GLN A 106 21.40 5.91 -7.17
C GLN A 106 21.88 4.84 -6.17
N SER A 107 23.15 4.87 -5.75
CA SER A 107 23.66 3.92 -4.75
C SER A 107 22.93 4.01 -3.41
N LEU A 108 22.57 5.23 -2.97
CA LEU A 108 21.80 5.42 -1.75
C LEU A 108 20.42 4.76 -1.85
N LEU A 109 19.71 5.00 -2.96
CA LEU A 109 18.39 4.42 -3.20
C LEU A 109 18.44 2.89 -3.34
N GLU A 110 19.50 2.34 -3.95
CA GLU A 110 19.75 0.90 -4.02
C GLU A 110 19.97 0.31 -2.62
N GLY A 111 20.73 0.98 -1.76
CA GLY A 111 20.91 0.60 -0.36
C GLY A 111 19.61 0.64 0.44
N ILE A 112 18.76 1.67 0.22
CA ILE A 112 17.45 1.78 0.90
C ILE A 112 16.54 0.64 0.45
N LEU A 113 16.51 0.33 -0.86
CA LEU A 113 15.75 -0.80 -1.38
C LEU A 113 16.22 -2.13 -0.77
N ALA A 114 17.53 -2.34 -0.70
CA ALA A 114 18.11 -3.56 -0.11
C ALA A 114 17.75 -3.70 1.38
N ALA A 115 17.86 -2.61 2.16
CA ALA A 115 17.48 -2.58 3.56
C ALA A 115 15.98 -2.85 3.75
N ASN A 116 15.13 -2.26 2.91
CA ASN A 116 13.68 -2.45 2.98
C ASN A 116 13.25 -3.89 2.61
N ASN A 117 13.93 -4.52 1.64
CA ASN A 117 13.72 -5.93 1.33
C ASN A 117 14.19 -6.82 2.50
N SER A 118 15.38 -6.56 3.05
CA SER A 118 15.95 -7.36 4.15
C SER A 118 15.08 -7.30 5.42
N VAL A 119 14.51 -6.13 5.78
CA VAL A 119 13.55 -6.05 6.89
C VAL A 119 12.22 -6.74 6.58
N THR A 120 11.79 -6.77 5.31
CA THR A 120 10.61 -7.52 4.89
C THR A 120 10.82 -9.03 5.10
N ASP A 121 11.96 -9.55 4.66
CA ASP A 121 12.34 -10.96 4.83
C ASP A 121 12.45 -11.32 6.33
N LEU A 122 12.95 -10.39 7.16
CA LEU A 122 13.00 -10.55 8.61
C LEU A 122 11.60 -10.69 9.21
N VAL A 123 10.67 -9.78 8.88
CA VAL A 123 9.30 -9.81 9.42
C VAL A 123 8.53 -11.05 8.95
N GLU A 124 8.79 -11.52 7.73
CA GLU A 124 8.19 -12.75 7.21
C GLU A 124 8.61 -13.98 8.04
N GLN A 125 9.83 -14.00 8.54
CA GLN A 125 10.36 -15.13 9.32
C GLN A 125 10.15 -14.97 10.84
N HIS A 126 10.20 -13.75 11.35
CA HIS A 126 10.17 -13.43 12.78
C HIS A 126 9.33 -12.17 13.04
N THR A 127 8.40 -12.26 14.00
CA THR A 127 7.63 -11.08 14.43
C THR A 127 8.52 -10.12 15.22
N LEU A 128 8.66 -8.90 14.72
CA LEU A 128 9.31 -7.79 15.43
C LEU A 128 8.41 -7.25 16.55
N CYS A 129 8.94 -6.41 17.44
CA CYS A 129 8.09 -5.74 18.43
C CYS A 129 7.38 -4.53 17.82
N ASP A 130 6.24 -4.14 18.39
CA ASP A 130 5.43 -3.03 17.87
C ASP A 130 6.19 -1.68 17.90
N GLU A 131 7.11 -1.49 18.85
CA GLU A 131 7.96 -0.29 18.95
C GLU A 131 8.87 -0.10 17.72
N ASP A 132 9.34 -1.20 17.13
CA ASP A 132 10.19 -1.18 15.93
C ASP A 132 9.37 -1.15 14.65
N VAL A 133 8.23 -1.85 14.64
CA VAL A 133 7.38 -2.03 13.45
C VAL A 133 6.57 -0.78 13.13
N VAL A 134 5.96 -0.15 14.13
CA VAL A 134 5.06 1.00 13.93
C VAL A 134 5.78 2.16 13.21
N PRO A 135 6.99 2.58 13.61
CA PRO A 135 7.72 3.63 12.90
C PRO A 135 8.09 3.25 11.45
N LEU A 136 8.44 1.99 11.20
CA LEU A 136 8.75 1.49 9.86
C LEU A 136 7.51 1.44 8.96
N VAL A 137 6.35 1.09 9.51
CA VAL A 137 5.06 1.17 8.80
C VAL A 137 4.79 2.61 8.38
N TYR A 138 4.91 3.56 9.30
CA TYR A 138 4.70 4.98 9.00
C TYR A 138 5.63 5.47 7.88
N ALA A 139 6.92 5.14 7.98
CA ALA A 139 7.90 5.50 6.96
C ALA A 139 7.61 4.85 5.59
N SER A 140 7.17 3.59 5.59
CA SER A 140 6.80 2.86 4.38
C SER A 140 5.54 3.41 3.71
N ILE A 141 4.54 3.83 4.49
CA ILE A 141 3.34 4.51 3.99
C ILE A 141 3.73 5.81 3.29
N SER A 142 4.58 6.63 3.93
CA SER A 142 5.09 7.87 3.34
C SER A 142 5.85 7.61 2.04
N ALA A 143 6.83 6.70 2.05
CA ALA A 143 7.64 6.38 0.86
C ALA A 143 6.80 5.81 -0.30
N MET A 144 5.75 5.04 0.00
CA MET A 144 4.83 4.48 -0.99
C MET A 144 3.99 5.56 -1.70
N PHE A 145 3.60 6.62 -0.97
CA PHE A 145 2.72 7.68 -1.46
C PHE A 145 3.45 8.95 -1.95
N CYS A 146 4.77 9.04 -1.79
CA CYS A 146 5.56 10.10 -2.38
C CYS A 146 5.58 10.01 -3.91
N SER A 147 5.18 11.08 -4.59
CA SER A 147 5.21 11.20 -6.05
C SER A 147 5.93 12.47 -6.46
N GLY A 148 7.16 12.30 -6.93
CA GLY A 148 7.96 13.33 -7.61
C GLY A 148 7.82 13.22 -9.11
N GLU A 149 7.45 14.31 -9.79
CA GLU A 149 7.20 14.34 -11.24
C GLU A 149 8.51 14.33 -12.07
N ILE A 150 9.64 14.79 -11.51
CA ILE A 150 10.87 15.00 -12.29
C ILE A 150 11.83 13.81 -12.24
N LEU A 151 12.08 13.23 -11.05
CA LEU A 151 12.94 12.05 -10.91
C LEU A 151 12.24 10.75 -11.37
N SER A 152 10.91 10.72 -11.40
CA SER A 152 10.16 9.56 -11.92
C SER A 152 10.17 9.44 -13.45
N SER A 153 10.58 10.50 -14.16
CA SER A 153 10.74 10.49 -15.62
C SER A 153 12.20 10.37 -16.07
N GLY A 154 13.14 10.40 -15.13
CA GLY A 154 14.58 10.33 -15.37
C GLY A 154 15.27 9.26 -14.50
N ILE A 155 16.29 9.69 -13.77
CA ILE A 155 17.18 8.81 -12.99
C ILE A 155 16.42 8.13 -11.87
N GLY A 156 16.58 6.80 -11.79
CA GLY A 156 16.02 6.05 -10.68
C GLY A 156 14.50 5.91 -10.71
N ALA A 157 13.82 6.26 -11.80
CA ALA A 157 12.38 6.02 -11.97
C ALA A 157 11.98 4.57 -11.62
N ASN A 158 12.73 3.61 -12.18
CA ASN A 158 12.56 2.19 -11.89
C ASN A 158 12.89 1.83 -10.43
N LEU A 159 13.82 2.56 -9.80
CA LEU A 159 14.28 2.30 -8.45
C LEU A 159 13.30 2.85 -7.41
N PHE A 160 12.77 4.06 -7.61
CA PHE A 160 11.68 4.61 -6.81
C PHE A 160 10.44 3.73 -6.90
N GLU A 161 10.07 3.27 -8.11
CA GLU A 161 8.95 2.33 -8.24
C GLU A 161 9.26 0.97 -7.57
N SER A 162 10.52 0.53 -7.59
CA SER A 162 10.96 -0.67 -6.86
C SER A 162 10.88 -0.47 -5.34
N ILE A 163 11.25 0.71 -4.82
CA ILE A 163 11.08 1.07 -3.40
C ILE A 163 9.60 1.08 -3.04
N ARG A 164 8.73 1.73 -3.84
CA ARG A 164 7.28 1.70 -3.60
C ARG A 164 6.71 0.29 -3.59
N ARG A 165 7.15 -0.57 -4.52
CA ARG A 165 6.75 -1.99 -4.57
C ARG A 165 7.25 -2.74 -3.33
N SER A 166 8.49 -2.48 -2.91
CA SER A 166 9.09 -3.07 -1.70
C SER A 166 8.35 -2.62 -0.44
N SER A 167 8.07 -1.32 -0.26
CA SER A 167 7.27 -0.77 0.86
C SER A 167 5.87 -1.37 0.90
N ARG A 168 5.25 -1.59 -0.27
CA ARG A 168 3.95 -2.27 -0.38
C ARG A 168 4.02 -3.72 0.08
N SER A 169 5.08 -4.43 -0.32
CA SER A 169 5.34 -5.81 0.13
C SER A 169 5.54 -5.85 1.64
N PHE A 170 6.36 -4.96 2.19
CA PHE A 170 6.57 -4.80 3.63
C PHE A 170 5.25 -4.58 4.37
N LEU A 171 4.43 -3.60 3.96
CA LEU A 171 3.14 -3.31 4.58
C LEU A 171 2.21 -4.52 4.55
N ARG A 172 2.19 -5.29 3.45
CA ARG A 172 1.41 -6.51 3.34
C ARG A 172 1.87 -7.57 4.34
N ILE A 173 3.17 -7.81 4.44
CA ILE A 173 3.75 -8.81 5.36
C ILE A 173 3.54 -8.40 6.81
N VAL A 174 3.76 -7.13 7.16
CA VAL A 174 3.49 -6.61 8.51
C VAL A 174 2.01 -6.71 8.86
N PHE A 175 1.12 -6.31 7.95
CA PHE A 175 -0.31 -6.39 8.15
C PHE A 175 -0.77 -7.84 8.35
N GLU A 176 -0.13 -8.78 7.65
CA GLU A 176 -0.37 -10.20 7.82
C GLU A 176 0.09 -10.69 9.21
N ALA A 177 1.33 -10.38 9.60
CA ALA A 177 1.97 -10.85 10.83
C ALA A 177 1.40 -10.20 12.11
N HIS A 178 1.06 -8.91 12.09
CA HIS A 178 0.64 -8.12 13.25
C HIS A 178 -0.88 -7.93 13.29
N VAL A 179 -1.62 -8.97 13.69
CA VAL A 179 -3.09 -8.96 13.73
C VAL A 179 -3.66 -7.82 14.59
N SER A 180 -3.02 -7.50 15.72
CA SER A 180 -3.41 -6.41 16.63
C SER A 180 -3.30 -5.02 15.99
N GLN A 181 -2.35 -4.84 15.07
CA GLN A 181 -2.07 -3.55 14.44
C GLN A 181 -2.86 -3.33 13.14
N ARG A 182 -3.55 -4.34 12.61
CA ARG A 182 -4.27 -4.27 11.31
C ARG A 182 -5.19 -3.06 11.18
N LEU A 183 -6.03 -2.80 12.18
CA LEU A 183 -6.98 -1.67 12.12
C LEU A 183 -6.25 -0.33 12.10
N TRP A 184 -5.21 -0.18 12.92
CA TRP A 184 -4.38 1.02 12.94
C TRP A 184 -3.65 1.23 11.61
N ILE A 185 -3.05 0.18 11.04
CA ILE A 185 -2.39 0.24 9.73
C ILE A 185 -3.40 0.64 8.63
N LEU A 186 -4.61 0.06 8.63
CA LEU A 186 -5.66 0.43 7.68
C LEU A 186 -6.06 1.90 7.83
N GLU A 187 -6.24 2.38 9.06
CA GLU A 187 -6.58 3.77 9.33
C GLU A 187 -5.50 4.73 8.80
N GLU A 188 -4.23 4.45 9.06
CA GLU A 188 -3.12 5.28 8.58
C GLU A 188 -2.99 5.29 7.05
N ILE A 189 -3.21 4.14 6.40
CA ILE A 189 -3.24 4.07 4.93
C ILE A 189 -4.42 4.89 4.40
N LEU A 190 -5.63 4.68 4.91
CA LEU A 190 -6.83 5.41 4.48
C LEU A 190 -6.73 6.93 4.72
N ALA A 191 -6.12 7.35 5.83
CA ALA A 191 -5.82 8.73 6.12
C ALA A 191 -4.80 9.33 5.14
N SER A 192 -3.79 8.55 4.76
CA SER A 192 -2.74 8.96 3.83
C SER A 192 -3.24 9.08 2.39
N LEU A 193 -4.23 8.27 2.02
CA LEU A 193 -4.79 8.26 0.67
C LEU A 193 -5.52 9.56 0.31
N ALA A 194 -6.21 10.21 1.24
CA ALA A 194 -6.84 11.49 0.97
C ALA A 194 -5.83 12.61 0.74
N ARG A 195 -4.64 12.52 1.36
CA ARG A 195 -3.56 13.50 1.16
C ARG A 195 -2.92 13.42 -0.23
N LEU A 196 -3.18 12.37 -1.01
CA LEU A 196 -2.78 12.30 -2.41
C LEU A 196 -3.67 13.22 -3.27
N GLN A 197 -3.07 14.30 -3.77
CA GLN A 197 -3.71 15.22 -4.70
C GLN A 197 -4.33 14.49 -5.90
N ALA A 198 -5.49 14.96 -6.35
CA ALA A 198 -6.28 14.34 -7.43
C ALA A 198 -5.48 14.10 -8.74
N CYS A 199 -4.54 14.98 -9.11
CA CYS A 199 -3.69 14.80 -10.30
C CYS A 199 -2.78 13.55 -10.24
N LYS A 200 -2.42 13.10 -9.04
CA LYS A 200 -1.47 11.98 -8.82
C LYS A 200 -2.15 10.60 -8.92
N ARG A 201 -3.47 10.54 -9.09
CA ARG A 201 -4.27 9.30 -9.15
C ARG A 201 -4.30 8.66 -10.55
N ALA A 202 -4.10 9.44 -11.61
CA ALA A 202 -4.08 8.93 -12.98
C ALA A 202 -2.77 8.18 -13.33
N GLN A 203 -1.64 8.60 -12.74
CA GLN A 203 -0.32 7.98 -12.96
C GLN A 203 -0.14 6.63 -12.23
N SER A 204 -1.09 6.25 -11.37
CA SER A 204 -1.03 5.03 -10.56
C SER A 204 -2.03 3.98 -11.01
N MET A 205 -2.48 4.02 -12.27
CA MET A 205 -3.30 2.96 -12.84
C MET A 205 -2.50 1.65 -12.96
N HIS A 206 -2.98 0.59 -12.31
CA HIS A 206 -2.52 -0.77 -12.55
C HIS A 206 -3.34 -1.40 -13.66
N HIS A 207 -2.64 -1.80 -14.72
CA HIS A 207 -3.23 -2.59 -15.79
C HIS A 207 -3.46 -4.03 -15.32
N ILE A 208 -4.68 -4.51 -15.53
CA ILE A 208 -5.09 -5.89 -15.25
C ILE A 208 -5.18 -6.64 -16.58
N ALA A 209 -4.92 -7.95 -16.53
CA ALA A 209 -5.15 -8.85 -17.65
C ALA A 209 -6.61 -8.70 -18.16
N GLY A 210 -6.76 -8.35 -19.44
CA GLY A 210 -8.05 -8.03 -20.05
C GLY A 210 -8.26 -6.56 -20.42
N GLY A 211 -7.23 -5.71 -20.32
CA GLY A 211 -7.26 -4.33 -20.82
C GLY A 211 -7.98 -3.32 -19.91
N LYS A 212 -8.42 -3.75 -18.73
CA LYS A 212 -8.99 -2.91 -17.68
C LYS A 212 -7.86 -2.34 -16.82
N SER A 213 -8.03 -1.12 -16.34
CA SER A 213 -7.07 -0.46 -15.44
C SER A 213 -7.80 -0.02 -14.19
N VAL A 214 -7.21 -0.26 -13.02
CA VAL A 214 -7.73 0.15 -11.71
C VAL A 214 -6.70 1.01 -10.99
N GLN A 215 -7.14 1.82 -10.03
CA GLN A 215 -6.21 2.61 -9.23
C GLN A 215 -5.32 1.73 -8.36
N PHE A 216 -4.07 2.15 -8.19
CA PHE A 216 -3.12 1.50 -7.29
C PHE A 216 -3.62 1.42 -5.85
N THR A 217 -4.24 2.48 -5.37
CA THR A 217 -4.92 2.52 -4.08
C THR A 217 -5.88 1.35 -3.89
N THR A 218 -6.69 1.06 -4.92
CA THR A 218 -7.63 -0.07 -4.90
C THR A 218 -6.89 -1.39 -4.79
N VAL A 219 -5.86 -1.59 -5.61
CA VAL A 219 -5.03 -2.80 -5.58
C VAL A 219 -4.44 -3.04 -4.19
N LEU A 220 -3.87 -2.01 -3.56
CA LEU A 220 -3.31 -2.09 -2.21
C LEU A 220 -4.36 -2.51 -1.20
N LEU A 221 -5.49 -1.79 -1.14
CA LEU A 221 -6.56 -2.10 -0.19
C LEU A 221 -7.08 -3.52 -0.38
N LEU A 222 -7.30 -3.95 -1.62
CA LEU A 222 -7.71 -5.33 -1.91
C LEU A 222 -6.65 -6.35 -1.48
N GLN A 223 -5.36 -6.10 -1.70
CA GLN A 223 -4.29 -7.00 -1.25
C GLN A 223 -4.28 -7.14 0.28
N LEU A 224 -4.38 -6.03 1.02
CA LEU A 224 -4.44 -6.06 2.48
C LEU A 224 -5.67 -6.81 2.97
N LEU A 225 -6.84 -6.49 2.43
CA LEU A 225 -8.09 -7.17 2.80
C LEU A 225 -8.04 -8.66 2.47
N GLN A 226 -7.40 -9.08 1.37
CA GLN A 226 -7.22 -10.50 1.06
C GLN A 226 -6.31 -11.22 2.08
N THR A 227 -5.25 -10.57 2.55
CA THR A 227 -4.34 -11.18 3.56
C THR A 227 -5.00 -11.40 4.92
N THR A 228 -6.09 -10.70 5.24
CA THR A 228 -6.85 -10.96 6.48
C THR A 228 -7.46 -12.36 6.54
N ALA A 229 -7.74 -12.94 5.37
CA ALA A 229 -8.39 -14.23 5.23
C ALA A 229 -7.39 -15.41 5.22
N LYS A 230 -6.10 -15.16 5.50
CA LYS A 230 -5.09 -16.23 5.46
C LYS A 230 -5.50 -17.34 6.43
N SER A 231 -5.69 -18.51 5.85
CA SER A 231 -5.88 -19.71 6.62
C SER A 231 -4.59 -20.01 7.39
N PRO A 232 -4.65 -20.42 8.66
CA PRO A 232 -3.55 -21.20 9.22
C PRO A 232 -3.23 -22.33 8.24
N GLU A 233 -1.94 -22.62 8.08
CA GLU A 233 -1.35 -23.73 7.33
C GLU A 233 -2.37 -24.84 7.03
N ASP A 234 -2.50 -25.18 5.74
CA ASP A 234 -3.26 -26.30 5.22
C ASP A 234 -4.80 -26.22 5.27
N LEU A 235 -5.40 -25.40 4.41
CA LEU A 235 -6.69 -25.82 3.82
C LEU A 235 -6.47 -26.92 2.78
N SER A 236 -5.32 -26.97 2.12
CA SER A 236 -5.00 -27.96 1.08
C SER A 236 -4.61 -29.34 1.63
N ALA A 237 -3.93 -29.44 2.78
CA ALA A 237 -3.59 -30.76 3.33
C ALA A 237 -4.83 -31.54 3.82
N GLY A 238 -5.97 -30.87 3.94
CA GLY A 238 -7.26 -31.50 4.21
C GLY A 238 -8.04 -31.91 2.96
N PHE A 239 -7.48 -31.84 1.74
CA PHE A 239 -8.13 -32.32 0.49
C PHE A 239 -7.40 -33.50 -0.17
N GLU A 240 -6.29 -33.97 0.38
CA GLU A 240 -5.60 -35.17 -0.10
C GLU A 240 -6.21 -36.43 0.54
N GLY A 241 -7.38 -36.85 0.05
CA GLY A 241 -8.00 -38.11 0.43
C GLY A 241 -9.53 -38.09 0.29
N SER A 242 -10.12 -39.09 -0.36
CA SER A 242 -11.57 -39.12 -0.64
C SER A 242 -12.46 -39.42 0.58
N ASP A 243 -11.89 -39.74 1.75
CA ASP A 243 -12.61 -40.11 2.98
C ASP A 243 -12.36 -39.10 4.12
N HIS A 244 -12.90 -37.88 4.01
CA HIS A 244 -12.90 -36.94 5.13
C HIS A 244 -14.00 -37.29 6.13
N SER A 245 -13.62 -37.47 7.40
CA SER A 245 -14.59 -37.64 8.47
C SER A 245 -15.47 -36.39 8.57
N ALA A 246 -16.77 -36.56 8.89
CA ALA A 246 -17.67 -35.43 9.15
C ALA A 246 -17.13 -34.45 10.22
N LYS A 247 -16.23 -34.90 11.10
CA LYS A 247 -15.53 -34.07 12.09
C LYS A 247 -14.52 -33.12 11.43
N GLU A 248 -13.81 -33.56 10.41
CA GLU A 248 -12.80 -32.81 9.67
C GLU A 248 -13.45 -31.70 8.82
N CYS A 249 -14.54 -32.04 8.10
CA CYS A 249 -15.33 -31.04 7.38
C CYS A 249 -15.88 -29.94 8.30
N ARG A 250 -16.34 -30.30 9.51
CA ARG A 250 -16.79 -29.30 10.51
C ARG A 250 -15.66 -28.39 10.96
N MET A 251 -14.47 -28.93 11.16
CA MET A 251 -13.29 -28.16 11.57
C MET A 251 -12.84 -27.19 10.48
N LEU A 252 -12.81 -27.65 9.22
CA LEU A 252 -12.49 -26.81 8.06
C LEU A 252 -13.53 -25.69 7.88
N LEU A 253 -14.83 -26.00 8.00
CA LEU A 253 -15.90 -24.99 7.93
C LEU A 253 -15.76 -23.93 9.03
N GLN A 254 -15.42 -24.34 10.26
CA GLN A 254 -15.21 -23.42 11.37
C GLN A 254 -14.00 -22.50 11.13
N ARG A 255 -12.89 -23.04 10.59
CA ARG A 255 -11.71 -22.26 10.20
C ARG A 255 -12.03 -21.27 9.10
N HIS A 256 -12.69 -21.71 8.03
CA HIS A 256 -13.15 -20.85 6.94
C HIS A 256 -14.07 -19.74 7.44
N LYS A 257 -15.02 -20.05 8.33
CA LYS A 257 -15.93 -19.06 8.91
C LYS A 257 -15.16 -17.98 9.69
N LYS A 258 -14.14 -18.37 10.45
CA LYS A 258 -13.29 -17.42 11.19
C LYS A 258 -12.50 -16.52 10.26
N ALA A 259 -11.88 -17.09 9.21
CA ALA A 259 -11.13 -16.33 8.22
C ALA A 259 -12.00 -15.31 7.47
N VAL A 260 -13.17 -15.75 6.99
CA VAL A 260 -14.14 -14.85 6.33
C VAL A 260 -14.68 -13.79 7.28
N SER A 261 -14.93 -14.13 8.54
CA SER A 261 -15.39 -13.16 9.54
C SER A 261 -14.33 -12.09 9.81
N ALA A 262 -13.05 -12.47 9.87
CA ALA A 262 -11.95 -11.51 10.03
C ALA A 262 -11.86 -10.57 8.83
N ALA A 263 -11.94 -11.12 7.62
CA ALA A 263 -11.93 -10.33 6.39
C ALA A 263 -13.12 -9.40 6.26
N ALA A 264 -14.32 -9.88 6.61
CA ALA A 264 -15.52 -9.07 6.64
C ALA A 264 -15.39 -7.92 7.65
N SER A 265 -14.83 -8.17 8.84
CA SER A 265 -14.63 -7.14 9.86
C SER A 265 -13.63 -6.06 9.41
N SER A 266 -12.50 -6.43 8.80
CA SER A 266 -11.54 -5.46 8.27
C SER A 266 -12.11 -4.68 7.08
N THR A 267 -12.91 -5.33 6.23
CA THR A 267 -13.60 -4.67 5.11
C THR A 267 -14.65 -3.69 5.60
N ASP A 268 -15.46 -4.10 6.59
CA ASP A 268 -16.46 -3.24 7.26
C ASP A 268 -15.80 -2.00 7.84
N PHE A 269 -14.69 -2.17 8.57
CA PHE A 269 -13.92 -1.04 9.10
C PHE A 269 -13.47 -0.07 8.01
N ALA A 270 -12.87 -0.58 6.92
CA ALA A 270 -12.38 0.26 5.84
C ALA A 270 -13.51 1.05 5.15
N ILE A 271 -14.64 0.40 4.87
CA ILE A 271 -15.81 1.03 4.25
C ILE A 271 -16.45 2.05 5.18
N ARG A 272 -16.66 1.71 6.46
CA ARG A 272 -17.19 2.65 7.47
C ARG A 272 -16.28 3.85 7.67
N TYR A 273 -14.96 3.64 7.66
CA TYR A 273 -14.00 4.73 7.76
C TYR A 273 -14.16 5.71 6.59
N LEU A 274 -14.19 5.20 5.35
CA LEU A 274 -14.37 6.04 4.17
C LEU A 274 -15.71 6.78 4.19
N ILE A 275 -16.82 6.09 4.47
CA ILE A 275 -18.15 6.70 4.57
C ILE A 275 -18.17 7.78 5.66
N GLY A 276 -17.64 7.48 6.85
CA GLY A 276 -17.59 8.41 7.97
C GLY A 276 -16.79 9.68 7.67
N ARG A 277 -15.74 9.57 6.84
CA ARG A 277 -14.94 10.72 6.35
C ARG A 277 -15.63 11.48 5.21
N CYS A 278 -16.60 10.88 4.53
CA CYS A 278 -17.41 11.56 3.50
C CYS A 278 -18.57 12.37 4.11
N THR A 279 -19.01 12.03 5.32
CA THR A 279 -20.12 12.70 6.03
C THR A 279 -19.62 13.82 6.95
N ARG A 280 -20.26 15.00 6.91
CA ARG A 280 -20.01 16.09 7.88
C ARG A 280 -21.29 16.45 8.63
N ARG A 281 -21.16 16.90 9.89
CA ARG A 281 -22.28 17.40 10.72
C ARG A 281 -22.71 18.85 10.43
N ASP A 282 -21.88 19.66 9.75
CA ASP A 282 -22.04 21.13 9.68
C ASP A 282 -22.26 21.72 8.27
N GLY A 283 -22.72 20.94 7.29
CA GLY A 283 -23.36 21.46 6.06
C GLY A 283 -22.48 22.10 4.96
N LYS A 284 -21.17 22.34 5.16
CA LYS A 284 -20.23 22.72 4.09
C LYS A 284 -19.11 21.71 3.94
N ALA A 285 -19.01 21.11 2.74
CA ALA A 285 -17.96 20.16 2.42
C ALA A 285 -16.58 20.85 2.46
N THR A 286 -15.68 20.33 3.28
CA THR A 286 -14.26 20.71 3.18
C THR A 286 -13.66 20.08 1.91
N PRO A 287 -12.59 20.65 1.32
CA PRO A 287 -11.93 20.06 0.17
C PRO A 287 -11.53 18.59 0.42
N ILE A 288 -11.16 18.25 1.65
CA ILE A 288 -10.76 16.90 2.08
C ILE A 288 -11.94 15.91 2.00
N GLU A 289 -13.15 16.30 2.42
CA GLU A 289 -14.33 15.43 2.31
C GLU A 289 -14.68 15.14 0.86
N THR A 290 -14.56 16.12 -0.03
CA THR A 290 -14.74 15.93 -1.46
C THR A 290 -13.71 14.95 -2.02
N GLU A 291 -12.47 14.99 -1.53
CA GLU A 291 -11.44 14.02 -1.90
C GLU A 291 -11.77 12.60 -1.41
N TYR A 292 -12.28 12.43 -0.19
CA TYR A 292 -12.73 11.13 0.32
C TYR A 292 -13.93 10.58 -0.46
N ARG A 293 -14.88 11.43 -0.86
CA ARG A 293 -16.00 11.01 -1.73
C ARG A 293 -15.51 10.51 -3.07
N ALA A 294 -14.67 11.29 -3.74
CA ALA A 294 -14.07 10.90 -5.02
C ALA A 294 -13.22 9.62 -4.89
N LEU A 295 -12.54 9.42 -3.76
CA LEU A 295 -11.80 8.20 -3.49
C LEU A 295 -12.74 7.01 -3.31
N LEU A 296 -13.80 7.15 -2.52
CA LEU A 296 -14.77 6.09 -2.28
C LEU A 296 -15.47 5.68 -3.59
N GLU A 297 -15.93 6.64 -4.39
CA GLU A 297 -16.52 6.39 -5.71
C GLU A 297 -15.55 5.63 -6.62
N ALA A 298 -14.29 6.09 -6.73
CA ALA A 298 -13.28 5.42 -7.54
C ALA A 298 -12.98 4.00 -7.05
N PHE A 299 -12.86 3.81 -5.73
CA PHE A 299 -12.59 2.52 -5.11
C PHE A 299 -13.72 1.51 -5.39
N ILE A 300 -14.98 1.93 -5.25
CA ILE A 300 -16.14 1.06 -5.52
C ILE A 300 -16.28 0.77 -7.02
N ASN A 301 -16.06 1.76 -7.88
CA ASN A 301 -16.07 1.54 -9.33
C ASN A 301 -15.00 0.54 -9.75
N ASP A 302 -13.76 0.69 -9.25
CA ASP A 302 -12.69 -0.26 -9.51
C ASP A 302 -13.01 -1.67 -8.97
N CYS A 303 -13.60 -1.78 -7.77
CA CYS A 303 -14.04 -3.07 -7.22
C CYS A 303 -15.16 -3.71 -8.06
N THR A 304 -16.06 -2.89 -8.63
CA THR A 304 -17.12 -3.36 -9.53
C THR A 304 -16.53 -3.88 -10.84
N VAL A 305 -15.54 -3.17 -11.42
CA VAL A 305 -14.79 -3.62 -12.60
C VAL A 305 -14.07 -4.96 -12.36
N LEU A 306 -13.61 -5.17 -11.12
CA LEU A 306 -12.93 -6.37 -10.63
C LEU A 306 -13.87 -7.52 -10.23
N LEU A 307 -15.17 -7.29 -10.18
CA LEU A 307 -16.14 -8.29 -9.75
C LEU A 307 -16.10 -9.50 -10.69
N GLY A 308 -15.92 -10.69 -10.11
CA GLY A 308 -15.81 -11.95 -10.86
C GLY A 308 -14.40 -12.30 -11.37
N HIS A 309 -13.40 -11.44 -11.16
CA HIS A 309 -12.01 -11.81 -11.45
C HIS A 309 -11.42 -12.71 -10.35
N PRO A 310 -10.91 -13.92 -10.67
CA PRO A 310 -10.45 -14.88 -9.67
C PRO A 310 -9.20 -14.43 -8.89
N GLN A 311 -8.42 -13.50 -9.45
CA GLN A 311 -7.25 -12.92 -8.78
C GLN A 311 -7.62 -11.88 -7.71
N TRP A 312 -8.86 -11.39 -7.71
CA TRP A 312 -9.33 -10.31 -6.84
C TRP A 312 -10.56 -10.70 -6.00
N PRO A 313 -10.52 -11.78 -5.20
CA PRO A 313 -11.68 -12.27 -4.48
C PRO A 313 -12.22 -11.28 -3.42
N ALA A 314 -11.37 -10.42 -2.85
CA ALA A 314 -11.84 -9.40 -1.92
C ALA A 314 -12.72 -8.32 -2.57
N ALA A 315 -12.67 -8.13 -3.89
CA ALA A 315 -13.51 -7.14 -4.57
C ALA A 315 -15.00 -7.48 -4.37
N GLU A 316 -15.35 -8.76 -4.43
CA GLU A 316 -16.71 -9.25 -4.17
C GLU A 316 -17.14 -8.97 -2.72
N LEU A 317 -16.26 -9.21 -1.75
CA LEU A 317 -16.52 -8.92 -0.34
C LEU A 317 -16.71 -7.41 -0.10
N VAL A 318 -15.88 -6.57 -0.71
CA VAL A 318 -15.98 -5.10 -0.64
C VAL A 318 -17.31 -4.62 -1.19
N VAL A 319 -17.68 -5.03 -2.41
CA VAL A 319 -18.96 -4.66 -3.04
C VAL A 319 -20.12 -5.09 -2.16
N ARG A 320 -20.10 -6.32 -1.64
CA ARG A 320 -21.15 -6.85 -0.77
C ARG A 320 -21.33 -6.03 0.51
N VAL A 321 -20.24 -5.74 1.22
CA VAL A 321 -20.25 -4.95 2.46
C VAL A 321 -20.71 -3.53 2.16
N TYR A 322 -20.22 -2.91 1.09
CA TYR A 322 -20.63 -1.58 0.68
C TYR A 322 -22.12 -1.50 0.30
N SER A 323 -22.67 -2.51 -0.38
CA SER A 323 -24.11 -2.57 -0.67
C SER A 323 -24.97 -2.57 0.60
N TYR A 324 -24.55 -3.25 1.68
CA TYR A 324 -25.26 -3.18 2.96
C TYR A 324 -25.25 -1.74 3.52
N HIS A 325 -24.09 -1.09 3.53
CA HIS A 325 -23.96 0.29 4.02
C HIS A 325 -24.74 1.31 3.17
N ILE A 326 -24.82 1.14 1.85
CA ILE A 326 -25.67 1.97 0.99
C ILE A 326 -27.12 1.89 1.44
N LEU A 327 -27.65 0.68 1.64
CA LEU A 327 -29.05 0.50 2.03
C LEU A 327 -29.34 1.18 3.37
N GLU A 328 -28.42 1.08 4.33
CA GLU A 328 -28.51 1.79 5.61
C GLU A 328 -28.53 3.33 5.41
N ILE A 329 -27.65 3.88 4.56
CA ILE A 329 -27.60 5.32 4.25
C ILE A 329 -28.89 5.79 3.57
N LEU A 330 -29.46 4.99 2.66
CA LEU A 330 -30.66 5.37 1.93
C LEU A 330 -31.92 5.35 2.82
N ASP A 331 -32.00 4.39 3.73
CA ASP A 331 -33.11 4.25 4.69
C ASP A 331 -33.06 5.33 5.79
N GLU A 332 -31.88 5.86 6.11
CA GLU A 332 -31.75 6.89 7.14
C GLU A 332 -32.21 8.29 6.66
N ASP A 333 -33.30 8.82 7.24
CA ASP A 333 -33.86 10.13 6.89
C ASP A 333 -32.88 11.31 7.09
N LYS A 334 -31.95 11.18 8.04
CA LYS A 334 -31.02 12.25 8.44
C LYS A 334 -29.73 12.28 7.63
N SER A 335 -29.51 11.34 6.73
CA SER A 335 -28.27 11.31 5.96
C SER A 335 -28.23 12.48 4.98
N ASP A 336 -27.02 13.00 4.74
CA ASP A 336 -26.79 14.11 3.81
C ASP A 336 -27.24 13.74 2.38
N ILE A 337 -27.84 14.70 1.66
CA ILE A 337 -28.34 14.52 0.29
C ILE A 337 -27.20 14.11 -0.64
N ALA A 338 -26.00 14.70 -0.47
CA ALA A 338 -24.84 14.34 -1.27
C ALA A 338 -24.45 12.87 -1.07
N MET A 339 -24.53 12.37 0.16
CA MET A 339 -24.27 10.96 0.47
C MET A 339 -25.34 10.02 -0.07
N LYS A 340 -26.62 10.40 -0.02
CA LYS A 340 -27.70 9.63 -0.65
C LYS A 340 -27.51 9.53 -2.17
N ASN A 341 -27.13 10.62 -2.83
CA ASN A 341 -26.87 10.62 -4.26
C ASN A 341 -25.69 9.71 -4.62
N MET A 342 -24.57 9.82 -3.89
CA MET A 342 -23.40 8.95 -4.09
C MET A 342 -23.74 7.47 -3.85
N ALA A 343 -24.53 7.17 -2.81
CA ALA A 343 -24.99 5.82 -2.51
C ALA A 343 -25.90 5.26 -3.63
N LEU A 344 -26.82 6.06 -4.16
CA LEU A 344 -27.67 5.69 -5.30
C LEU A 344 -26.84 5.43 -6.57
N GLU A 345 -25.85 6.27 -6.86
CA GLU A 345 -24.98 6.10 -8.02
C GLU A 345 -24.13 4.83 -7.91
N GLY A 346 -23.52 4.58 -6.74
CA GLY A 346 -22.79 3.35 -6.46
C GLY A 346 -23.69 2.11 -6.59
N ALA A 347 -24.91 2.15 -6.07
CA ALA A 347 -25.88 1.07 -6.21
C ALA A 347 -26.25 0.81 -7.68
N ALA A 348 -26.48 1.87 -8.46
CA ALA A 348 -26.81 1.76 -9.87
C ALA A 348 -25.65 1.14 -10.68
N GLN A 349 -24.41 1.53 -10.40
CA GLN A 349 -23.22 0.96 -11.04
C GLN A 349 -23.08 -0.54 -10.73
N ILE A 350 -23.22 -0.93 -9.47
CA ILE A 350 -23.14 -2.33 -9.03
C ILE A 350 -24.25 -3.15 -9.70
N ALA A 351 -25.50 -2.67 -9.65
CA ALA A 351 -26.65 -3.36 -10.22
C ALA A 351 -26.52 -3.52 -11.74
N SER A 352 -26.08 -2.47 -12.45
CA SER A 352 -25.83 -2.50 -13.88
C SER A 352 -24.78 -3.57 -14.25
N HIS A 353 -23.65 -3.58 -13.53
CA HIS A 353 -22.58 -4.56 -13.79
C HIS A 353 -23.03 -6.00 -13.53
N ILE A 354 -23.75 -6.25 -12.43
CA ILE A 354 -24.30 -7.59 -12.14
C ILE A 354 -25.30 -8.03 -13.22
N ALA A 355 -26.19 -7.15 -13.68
CA ALA A 355 -27.12 -7.46 -14.77
C ALA A 355 -26.40 -7.81 -16.08
N HIS A 356 -25.32 -7.10 -16.40
CA HIS A 356 -24.47 -7.41 -17.55
C HIS A 356 -23.75 -8.76 -17.40
N GLN A 357 -23.29 -9.13 -16.20
CA GLN A 357 -22.67 -10.43 -15.96
C GLN A 357 -23.67 -11.59 -16.04
N SER A 358 -24.88 -11.41 -15.52
CA SER A 358 -25.94 -12.43 -15.58
C SER A 358 -26.36 -12.71 -17.03
N SER A 359 -26.57 -11.67 -17.85
CA SER A 359 -26.92 -11.83 -19.27
C SER A 359 -25.79 -12.46 -20.11
N ALA A 360 -24.53 -12.16 -19.81
CA ALA A 360 -23.38 -12.84 -20.42
C ALA A 360 -23.30 -14.33 -20.04
N SER A 361 -23.69 -14.68 -18.82
CA SER A 361 -23.73 -16.06 -18.34
C SER A 361 -24.84 -16.87 -19.02
N ASP A 362 -26.01 -16.27 -19.24
CA ASP A 362 -27.13 -16.91 -19.94
C ASP A 362 -26.81 -17.16 -21.43
N SER A 363 -26.18 -16.19 -22.12
CA SER A 363 -25.79 -16.36 -23.54
C SER A 363 -24.66 -17.38 -23.76
N GLY A 364 -23.83 -17.63 -22.74
CA GLY A 364 -22.82 -18.70 -22.75
C GLY A 364 -23.39 -20.10 -22.45
N ALA A 365 -24.50 -20.17 -21.71
CA ALA A 365 -25.21 -21.41 -21.46
C ALA A 365 -25.98 -21.89 -22.70
N ASP A 366 -26.60 -20.97 -23.46
CA ASP A 366 -27.36 -21.28 -24.67
C ASP A 366 -26.48 -21.83 -25.81
N LYS A 367 -25.22 -21.35 -25.92
CA LYS A 367 -24.24 -21.89 -26.87
C LYS A 367 -23.70 -23.27 -26.50
N ARG A 368 -23.75 -23.67 -25.23
CA ARG A 368 -23.31 -25.01 -24.78
C ARG A 368 -24.41 -26.07 -24.93
N SER A 369 -25.68 -25.67 -25.05
CA SER A 369 -26.78 -26.57 -25.41
C SER A 369 -26.79 -26.94 -26.90
N ASP A 370 -26.32 -26.04 -27.77
CA ASP A 370 -26.31 -26.27 -29.23
C ASP A 370 -25.14 -27.13 -29.73
N ASP A 371 -24.06 -27.29 -28.94
CA ASP A 371 -22.86 -28.05 -29.32
C ASP A 371 -22.86 -29.52 -28.83
N LYS A 372 -24.03 -30.03 -28.41
CA LYS A 372 -24.26 -31.46 -28.08
C LYS A 372 -25.05 -32.22 -29.14
N GLY A 373 -25.14 -31.69 -30.35
CA GLY A 373 -25.82 -32.32 -31.47
C GLY A 373 -24.98 -32.31 -32.74
N LEU A 374 -24.00 -33.21 -32.82
CA LEU A 374 -23.57 -33.90 -34.05
C LEU A 374 -22.66 -35.08 -33.73
#